data_AF-A0AAD9AV75-F1
#
_entry.id   AF-A0AAD9AV75-F1
#
_cell.length_a   1.000
_cell.length_b   1.000
_cell.length_c   1.000
_cell.angle_alpha   90.00
_cell.angle_beta   90.00
_cell.angle_gamma   90.00
#
_symmetry.space_group_name_H-M   'P 1'
#
loop_
_entity.id
_entity.type
_entity.pdbx_description
1 polymer ?
#
loop_
_entity_poly.entity_id
_entity_poly.type
_entity_poly.pdbx_seq_one_letter_code
_entity_poly.pdbx_strand_id
1 'polypeptide(L)'
;MSNKTATARFHPCSSLPPAAGLRAHVQLARISGHIVCNTYKVAPYDHQPGGAARHVERALQMLETWLSQLPPTLQMPADYRSPDPACCLLHMGYNQHLILLLRPIFFVAVKKAFAERYITTGGRWNIEHHAARIHQCSDAAHRNLHLARWLLDLTKRTRKLLQAGLHYVFNAAIILMLEELLPPPQQEPPPSPSAESDDVNFAIDIFDEETKTGSNYARDCATVLKDLRSLIQRLRLAPQGVVAASGGTVAVAAAARGVVGGPGGLAPEDVAMSNTSSSSTPTSAGPRDYHLHLNHHQQPLQQQTFPNEGDAVYQELMTWVDNNELQVYSNNSYLP
;
A
#
# COMPACT_ATOMS: atom_id res chain seq x y z
N MET A 1 34.74 18.87 -63.51
CA MET A 1 33.42 18.75 -62.84
C MET A 1 33.53 17.65 -61.81
N SER A 2 33.68 17.98 -60.52
CA SER A 2 33.88 17.01 -59.45
C SER A 2 32.66 17.04 -58.52
N ASN A 3 31.81 16.02 -58.61
CA ASN A 3 30.65 15.87 -57.75
C ASN A 3 31.11 15.53 -56.33
N LYS A 4 30.95 16.49 -55.40
CA LYS A 4 31.03 16.23 -53.95
C LYS A 4 29.67 15.77 -53.47
N THR A 5 29.50 14.47 -53.31
CA THR A 5 28.36 13.88 -52.61
C THR A 5 28.49 14.23 -51.13
N ALA A 6 27.68 15.18 -50.66
CA ALA A 6 27.59 15.52 -49.25
C ALA A 6 26.89 14.39 -48.50
N THR A 7 27.67 13.51 -47.88
CA THR A 7 27.15 12.56 -46.90
C THR A 7 26.79 13.34 -45.64
N ALA A 8 25.51 13.62 -45.43
CA ALA A 8 25.02 14.17 -44.19
C ALA A 8 25.32 13.18 -43.06
N ARG A 9 26.38 13.46 -42.29
CA ARG A 9 26.63 12.78 -41.02
C ARG A 9 25.55 13.23 -40.06
N PHE A 10 24.53 12.39 -39.86
CA PHE A 10 23.67 12.50 -38.70
C PHE A 10 24.54 12.28 -37.47
N HIS A 11 24.94 13.36 -36.81
CA HIS A 11 25.38 13.30 -35.43
C HIS A 11 24.14 12.88 -34.61
N PRO A 12 24.15 11.71 -33.93
CA PRO A 12 23.04 11.37 -33.06
C PRO A 12 22.94 12.45 -31.98
N CYS A 13 21.78 13.08 -31.89
CA CYS A 13 21.48 14.09 -30.88
C CYS A 13 21.56 13.38 -29.52
N SER A 14 22.71 13.48 -28.84
CA SER A 14 23.02 12.77 -27.59
C SER A 14 22.28 13.34 -26.37
N SER A 15 21.25 14.15 -26.58
CA SER A 15 20.48 14.83 -25.54
C SER A 15 19.09 14.22 -25.31
N LEU A 16 18.62 13.33 -26.19
CA LEU A 16 17.31 12.70 -26.03
C LEU A 16 17.42 11.31 -25.36
N PRO A 17 16.48 10.96 -24.47
CA PRO A 17 16.47 9.65 -23.84
C PRO A 17 16.30 8.53 -24.89
N PRO A 18 16.89 7.34 -24.68
CA PRO A 18 16.77 6.24 -25.62
C PRO A 18 15.30 5.86 -25.88
N ALA A 19 14.93 5.72 -27.15
CA ALA A 19 13.55 5.40 -27.56
C ALA A 19 13.03 4.08 -26.96
N ALA A 20 13.92 3.11 -26.74
CA ALA A 20 13.59 1.84 -26.09
C ALA A 20 13.07 2.05 -24.66
N GLY A 21 13.75 2.87 -23.86
CA GLY A 21 13.34 3.17 -22.48
C GLY A 21 12.01 3.90 -22.42
N LEU A 22 11.82 4.90 -23.29
CA LEU A 22 10.55 5.61 -23.40
C LEU A 22 9.38 4.66 -23.75
N ARG A 23 9.59 3.76 -24.72
CA ARG A 23 8.57 2.77 -25.10
C ARG A 23 8.21 1.86 -23.93
N ALA A 24 9.20 1.37 -23.19
CA ALA A 24 8.99 0.50 -22.04
C ALA A 24 8.15 1.20 -20.95
N HIS A 25 8.45 2.47 -20.64
CA HIS A 25 7.65 3.26 -19.71
C HIS A 25 6.21 3.48 -20.17
N VAL A 26 6.00 3.79 -21.47
CA VAL A 26 4.65 3.97 -22.02
C VAL A 26 3.84 2.67 -21.93
N GLN A 27 4.45 1.53 -22.24
CA GLN A 27 3.79 0.24 -22.12
C GLN A 27 3.43 -0.07 -20.67
N LEU A 28 4.36 0.15 -19.72
CA LEU A 28 4.11 -0.06 -18.30
C LEU A 28 3.00 0.85 -17.78
N ALA A 29 2.96 2.12 -18.18
CA ALA A 29 1.89 3.05 -17.82
C ALA A 29 0.50 2.60 -18.32
N ARG A 30 0.42 1.96 -19.50
CA ARG A 30 -0.85 1.36 -19.99
C ARG A 30 -1.29 0.20 -19.11
N ILE A 31 -0.35 -0.62 -18.64
CA ILE A 31 -0.64 -1.69 -17.69
C ILE A 31 -1.12 -1.10 -16.36
N SER A 32 -0.49 -0.02 -15.88
CA SER A 32 -0.96 0.74 -14.70
C SER A 32 -2.43 1.14 -14.83
N GLY A 33 -2.80 1.72 -15.98
CA GLY A 33 -4.17 2.13 -16.25
C GLY A 33 -5.15 0.96 -16.18
N HIS A 34 -4.76 -0.19 -16.74
CA HIS A 34 -5.56 -1.41 -16.62
C HIS A 34 -5.73 -1.87 -15.16
N ILE A 35 -4.66 -1.87 -14.36
CA ILE A 35 -4.71 -2.25 -12.95
C ILE A 35 -5.63 -1.32 -12.17
N VAL A 36 -5.44 0.00 -12.28
CA VAL A 36 -6.23 0.98 -11.53
C VAL A 36 -7.72 0.89 -11.89
N CYS A 37 -8.05 0.82 -13.18
CA CYS A 37 -9.44 0.79 -13.61
C CYS A 37 -10.17 -0.49 -13.20
N ASN A 38 -9.51 -1.66 -13.24
CA ASN A 38 -10.18 -2.95 -13.07
C ASN A 38 -10.00 -3.57 -11.69
N THR A 39 -8.86 -3.36 -11.02
CA THR A 39 -8.61 -3.87 -9.67
C THR A 39 -9.21 -2.94 -8.61
N TYR A 40 -9.13 -1.62 -8.83
CA TYR A 40 -9.64 -0.61 -7.89
C TYR A 40 -11.00 -0.01 -8.31
N LYS A 41 -11.56 -0.46 -9.44
CA LYS A 41 -12.88 -0.03 -9.96
C LYS A 41 -13.08 1.49 -10.05
N VAL A 42 -12.01 2.24 -10.29
CA VAL A 42 -12.12 3.71 -10.47
C VAL A 42 -12.93 4.05 -11.72
N ALA A 43 -12.82 3.21 -12.77
CA ALA A 43 -13.61 3.26 -13.99
C ALA A 43 -13.54 1.88 -14.69
N PRO A 44 -14.28 0.86 -14.20
CA PRO A 44 -14.13 -0.51 -14.68
C PRO A 44 -14.54 -0.65 -16.15
N TYR A 45 -13.70 -1.34 -16.93
CA TYR A 45 -14.00 -1.60 -18.34
C TYR A 45 -15.06 -2.68 -18.53
N ASP A 46 -15.32 -3.48 -17.49
CA ASP A 46 -16.30 -4.57 -17.49
C ASP A 46 -17.01 -4.64 -16.12
N HIS A 47 -18.32 -4.90 -16.15
CA HIS A 47 -19.19 -4.97 -14.98
C HIS A 47 -19.64 -6.41 -14.66
N GLN A 48 -19.08 -7.42 -15.34
CA GLN A 48 -19.48 -8.81 -15.15
C GLN A 48 -19.09 -9.38 -13.77
N PRO A 49 -19.97 -10.15 -13.11
CA PRO A 49 -19.65 -10.88 -11.88
C PRO A 49 -18.46 -11.83 -12.09
N GLY A 50 -17.51 -11.84 -11.16
CA GLY A 50 -16.28 -12.64 -11.27
C GLY A 50 -15.18 -12.02 -12.14
N GLY A 51 -15.37 -10.80 -12.65
CA GLY A 51 -14.38 -10.09 -13.47
C GLY A 51 -13.05 -9.84 -12.74
N ALA A 52 -13.05 -9.57 -11.44
CA ALA A 52 -11.86 -9.12 -10.73
C ALA A 52 -10.70 -10.13 -10.71
N ALA A 53 -10.97 -11.41 -10.42
CA ALA A 53 -9.94 -12.45 -10.48
C ALA A 53 -9.36 -12.58 -11.90
N ARG A 54 -10.22 -12.48 -12.93
CA ARG A 54 -9.79 -12.48 -14.33
C ARG A 54 -8.96 -11.24 -14.68
N HIS A 55 -9.29 -10.08 -14.13
CA HIS A 55 -8.53 -8.84 -14.31
C HIS A 55 -7.16 -8.93 -13.63
N VAL A 56 -7.07 -9.56 -12.46
CA VAL A 56 -5.80 -9.82 -11.79
C VAL A 56 -4.91 -10.73 -12.64
N GLU A 57 -5.42 -11.88 -13.07
CA GLU A 57 -4.67 -12.82 -13.92
C GLU A 57 -4.24 -12.18 -15.25
N ARG A 58 -5.14 -11.41 -15.88
CA ARG A 58 -4.83 -10.67 -17.11
C ARG A 58 -3.72 -9.63 -16.89
N ALA A 59 -3.79 -8.86 -15.81
CA ALA A 59 -2.78 -7.85 -15.51
C ALA A 59 -1.41 -8.49 -15.20
N LEU A 60 -1.38 -9.63 -14.52
CA LEU A 60 -0.16 -10.42 -14.32
C LEU A 60 0.43 -10.89 -15.64
N GLN A 61 -0.39 -11.47 -16.53
CA GLN A 61 0.05 -11.87 -17.85
C GLN A 61 0.61 -10.68 -18.65
N MET A 62 -0.02 -9.50 -18.55
CA MET A 62 0.48 -8.27 -19.19
C MET A 62 1.85 -7.86 -18.63
N LEU A 63 2.07 -7.97 -17.32
CA LEU A 63 3.35 -7.67 -16.68
C LEU A 63 4.45 -8.68 -17.07
N GLU A 64 4.15 -9.98 -17.07
CA GLU A 64 5.07 -11.04 -17.49
C GLU A 64 5.46 -10.91 -18.98
N THR A 65 4.47 -10.62 -19.82
CA THR A 65 4.68 -10.37 -21.26
C THR A 65 5.55 -9.13 -21.45
N TRP A 66 5.28 -8.06 -20.71
CA TRP A 66 6.09 -6.85 -20.77
C TRP A 66 7.56 -7.12 -20.40
N LEU A 67 7.80 -7.84 -19.30
CA LEU A 67 9.16 -8.15 -18.83
C LEU A 67 9.93 -9.02 -19.84
N SER A 68 9.30 -10.05 -20.37
CA SER A 68 9.92 -10.97 -21.35
C SER A 68 10.20 -10.31 -22.71
N GLN A 69 9.47 -9.26 -23.07
CA GLN A 69 9.65 -8.53 -24.33
C GLN A 69 10.60 -7.33 -24.21
N LEU A 70 11.15 -7.04 -23.02
CA LEU A 70 12.12 -5.96 -22.89
C LEU A 70 13.37 -6.24 -23.73
N PRO A 71 13.91 -5.23 -24.44
CA PRO A 71 15.16 -5.38 -25.17
C PRO A 71 16.31 -5.67 -24.19
N PRO A 72 17.39 -6.35 -24.62
CA PRO A 72 18.50 -6.74 -23.74
C PRO A 72 19.12 -5.58 -22.95
N THR A 73 19.11 -4.37 -23.52
CA THR A 73 19.62 -3.15 -22.87
C THR A 73 18.79 -2.69 -21.67
N LEU A 74 17.55 -3.16 -21.54
CA LEU A 74 16.63 -2.84 -20.43
C LEU A 74 16.34 -4.05 -19.54
N GLN A 75 16.92 -5.21 -19.84
CA GLN A 75 16.77 -6.38 -18.99
C GLN A 75 17.56 -6.19 -17.69
N MET A 76 16.98 -6.62 -16.58
CA MET A 76 17.65 -6.55 -15.27
C MET A 76 18.67 -7.69 -15.16
N PRO A 77 19.94 -7.41 -14.75
CA PRO A 77 20.90 -8.46 -14.45
C PRO A 77 20.41 -9.40 -13.33
N ALA A 78 20.94 -10.62 -13.28
CA ALA A 78 20.52 -11.63 -12.31
C ALA A 78 20.78 -11.23 -10.84
N ASP A 79 21.77 -10.38 -10.60
CA ASP A 79 22.10 -9.83 -9.28
C ASP A 79 21.33 -8.54 -8.95
N TYR A 80 20.43 -8.11 -9.84
CA TYR A 80 19.63 -6.88 -9.74
C TYR A 80 20.44 -5.57 -9.65
N ARG A 81 21.69 -5.57 -10.13
CA ARG A 81 22.60 -4.40 -10.07
C ARG A 81 22.89 -3.81 -11.45
N SER A 82 21.90 -3.13 -12.02
CA SER A 82 22.10 -2.38 -13.26
C SER A 82 22.93 -1.11 -13.02
N PRO A 83 23.96 -0.81 -13.85
CA PRO A 83 24.70 0.46 -13.75
C PRO A 83 23.93 1.66 -14.31
N ASP A 84 22.74 1.44 -14.91
CA ASP A 84 21.88 2.50 -15.43
C ASP A 84 20.77 2.86 -14.42
N PRO A 85 20.80 4.08 -13.83
CA PRO A 85 19.76 4.56 -12.92
C PRO A 85 18.34 4.51 -13.50
N ALA A 86 18.19 4.77 -14.80
CA ALA A 86 16.88 4.79 -15.45
C ALA A 86 16.30 3.37 -15.56
N CYS A 87 17.15 2.39 -15.88
CA CYS A 87 16.80 0.98 -15.84
C CYS A 87 16.38 0.53 -14.43
N CYS A 88 17.12 0.93 -13.38
CA CYS A 88 16.71 0.64 -12.00
C CYS A 88 15.31 1.20 -11.68
N LEU A 89 15.04 2.46 -12.02
CA LEU A 89 13.73 3.08 -11.80
C LEU A 89 12.61 2.42 -12.63
N LEU A 90 12.90 1.98 -13.86
CA LEU A 90 11.94 1.25 -14.70
C LEU A 90 11.49 -0.05 -14.01
N HIS A 91 12.44 -0.82 -13.49
CA HIS A 91 12.15 -2.08 -12.79
C HIS A 91 11.54 -1.84 -11.40
N MET A 92 11.88 -0.76 -10.71
CA MET A 92 11.14 -0.36 -9.51
C MET A 92 9.67 -0.05 -9.84
N GLY A 93 9.42 0.60 -10.98
CA GLY A 93 8.06 0.81 -11.50
C GLY A 93 7.33 -0.51 -11.74
N TYR A 94 7.98 -1.49 -12.37
CA TYR A 94 7.41 -2.83 -12.60
C TYR A 94 7.01 -3.51 -11.29
N ASN A 95 7.93 -3.55 -10.31
CA ASN A 95 7.66 -4.12 -8.99
C ASN A 95 6.52 -3.37 -8.26
N GLN A 96 6.46 -2.04 -8.39
CA GLN A 96 5.34 -1.26 -7.85
C GLN A 96 3.99 -1.68 -8.46
N HIS A 97 3.94 -2.08 -9.73
CA HIS A 97 2.70 -2.53 -10.36
C HIS A 97 2.29 -3.91 -9.84
N LEU A 98 3.24 -4.81 -9.57
CA LEU A 98 2.97 -6.07 -8.86
C LEU A 98 2.40 -5.80 -7.47
N ILE A 99 3.03 -4.92 -6.70
CA ILE A 99 2.54 -4.51 -5.37
C ILE A 99 1.12 -3.94 -5.49
N LEU A 100 0.89 -3.02 -6.42
CA LEU A 100 -0.43 -2.40 -6.61
C LEU A 100 -1.49 -3.44 -6.97
N LEU A 101 -1.16 -4.40 -7.82
CA LEU A 101 -2.07 -5.43 -8.27
C LEU A 101 -2.42 -6.46 -7.18
N LEU A 102 -1.42 -6.89 -6.41
CA LEU A 102 -1.52 -8.00 -5.47
C LEU A 102 -1.83 -7.58 -4.03
N ARG A 103 -1.63 -6.30 -3.68
CA ARG A 103 -1.93 -5.75 -2.35
C ARG A 103 -3.33 -6.09 -1.83
N PRO A 104 -4.42 -6.06 -2.62
CA PRO A 104 -5.74 -6.46 -2.11
C PRO A 104 -5.75 -7.90 -1.59
N ILE A 105 -5.13 -8.84 -2.31
CA ILE A 105 -4.99 -10.24 -1.91
C ILE A 105 -4.15 -10.32 -0.63
N PHE A 106 -3.03 -9.61 -0.61
CA PHE A 106 -2.12 -9.56 0.53
C PHE A 106 -2.82 -9.06 1.80
N PHE A 107 -3.59 -7.97 1.71
CA PHE A 107 -4.30 -7.39 2.85
C PHE A 107 -5.40 -8.31 3.39
N VAL A 108 -6.10 -9.03 2.51
CA VAL A 108 -7.05 -10.06 2.94
C VAL A 108 -6.34 -11.16 3.72
N ALA A 109 -5.20 -11.63 3.21
CA ALA A 109 -4.40 -12.65 3.90
C ALA A 109 -3.96 -12.18 5.29
N VAL A 110 -3.49 -10.93 5.42
CA VAL A 110 -3.10 -10.33 6.71
C VAL A 110 -4.27 -10.23 7.65
N LYS A 111 -5.42 -9.72 7.20
CA LYS A 111 -6.64 -9.61 8.02
C LYS A 111 -7.09 -10.97 8.55
N LYS A 112 -7.08 -11.99 7.70
CA LYS A 112 -7.50 -13.34 8.08
C LYS A 112 -6.50 -14.00 9.03
N ALA A 113 -5.21 -13.96 8.71
CA ALA A 113 -4.15 -14.43 9.59
C ALA A 113 -4.19 -13.76 10.96
N PHE A 114 -4.56 -12.47 11.01
CA PHE A 114 -4.73 -11.75 12.26
C PHE A 114 -5.99 -12.19 13.01
N ALA A 115 -7.14 -12.27 12.34
CA ALA A 115 -8.41 -12.66 12.98
C ALA A 115 -8.39 -14.09 13.55
N GLU A 116 -7.74 -15.02 12.85
CA GLU A 116 -7.56 -16.41 13.31
C GLU A 116 -6.78 -16.52 14.62
N ARG A 117 -5.99 -15.51 15.02
CA ARG A 117 -5.30 -15.49 16.33
C ARG A 117 -6.25 -15.31 17.50
N TYR A 118 -7.46 -14.80 17.26
CA TYR A 118 -8.41 -14.41 18.30
C TYR A 118 -9.76 -15.15 18.21
N ILE A 119 -10.10 -15.67 17.02
CA ILE A 119 -11.34 -16.39 16.76
C ILE A 119 -11.05 -17.86 16.49
N THR A 120 -11.72 -18.74 17.26
CA THR A 120 -11.65 -20.19 17.06
C THR A 120 -12.79 -20.66 16.15
N THR A 121 -12.72 -20.34 14.85
CA THR A 121 -13.61 -20.93 13.85
C THR A 121 -12.96 -22.20 13.31
N GLY A 122 -13.71 -23.31 13.27
CA GLY A 122 -13.23 -24.63 12.83
C GLY A 122 -12.78 -24.71 11.35
N GLY A 123 -12.92 -23.62 10.59
CA GLY A 123 -12.35 -23.48 9.24
C GLY A 123 -11.10 -22.60 9.29
N ARG A 124 -9.93 -23.21 9.03
CA ARG A 124 -8.72 -22.45 8.70
C ARG A 124 -8.87 -21.87 7.30
N TRP A 125 -8.56 -20.60 7.12
CA TRP A 125 -8.42 -20.00 5.82
C TRP A 125 -7.36 -20.76 5.03
N ASN A 126 -7.72 -21.18 3.81
CA ASN A 126 -6.77 -21.83 2.93
C ASN A 126 -5.84 -20.79 2.28
N ILE A 127 -4.83 -20.35 3.04
CA ILE A 127 -3.78 -19.45 2.56
C ILE A 127 -3.03 -20.04 1.35
N GLU A 128 -3.01 -21.37 1.20
CA GLU A 128 -2.26 -22.07 0.16
C GLU A 128 -2.75 -21.69 -1.25
N HIS A 129 -4.05 -21.41 -1.41
CA HIS A 129 -4.59 -21.00 -2.71
C HIS A 129 -4.02 -19.65 -3.19
N HIS A 130 -3.63 -18.75 -2.27
CA HIS A 130 -3.10 -17.42 -2.58
C HIS A 130 -1.61 -17.26 -2.24
N ALA A 131 -0.96 -18.29 -1.69
CA ALA A 131 0.43 -18.23 -1.22
C ALA A 131 1.39 -17.73 -2.30
N ALA A 132 1.25 -18.21 -3.54
CA ALA A 132 2.07 -17.77 -4.66
C ALA A 132 1.93 -16.25 -4.93
N ARG A 133 0.72 -15.70 -4.83
CA ARG A 133 0.45 -14.26 -5.05
C ARG A 133 0.94 -13.41 -3.89
N ILE A 134 0.82 -13.91 -2.67
CA ILE A 134 1.36 -13.26 -1.47
C ILE A 134 2.88 -13.16 -1.59
N HIS A 135 3.57 -14.28 -1.88
CA HIS A 135 5.02 -14.30 -2.07
C HIS A 135 5.46 -13.37 -3.21
N GLN A 136 4.75 -13.37 -4.35
CA GLN A 136 5.05 -12.44 -5.45
C GLN A 136 4.97 -10.96 -5.03
N CYS A 137 4.06 -10.62 -4.13
CA CYS A 137 3.94 -9.25 -3.61
C CYS A 137 5.12 -8.89 -2.68
N SER A 138 5.50 -9.79 -1.77
CA SER A 138 6.66 -9.62 -0.88
C SER A 138 7.97 -9.52 -1.66
N ASP A 139 8.18 -10.41 -2.64
CA ASP A 139 9.33 -10.40 -3.54
C ASP A 139 9.46 -9.05 -4.25
N ALA A 140 8.35 -8.51 -4.77
CA ALA A 140 8.35 -7.22 -5.43
C ALA A 140 8.72 -6.08 -4.45
N ALA A 141 8.27 -6.15 -3.20
CA ALA A 141 8.62 -5.19 -2.16
C ALA A 141 10.12 -5.24 -1.81
N HIS A 142 10.68 -6.42 -1.55
CA HIS A 142 12.12 -6.60 -1.32
C HIS A 142 12.95 -6.11 -2.49
N ARG A 143 12.58 -6.46 -3.73
CA ARG A 143 13.28 -6.00 -4.94
C ARG A 143 13.24 -4.48 -5.07
N ASN A 144 12.14 -3.82 -4.69
CA ASN A 144 12.05 -2.36 -4.68
C ASN A 144 13.03 -1.72 -3.70
N LEU A 145 13.14 -2.24 -2.48
CA LEU A 145 14.09 -1.72 -1.50
C LEU A 145 15.54 -2.00 -1.89
N HIS A 146 15.80 -3.19 -2.44
CA HIS A 146 17.11 -3.55 -2.98
C HIS A 146 17.55 -2.58 -4.09
N LEU A 147 16.69 -2.35 -5.08
CA LEU A 147 16.97 -1.42 -6.18
C LEU A 147 17.11 0.02 -5.69
N ALA A 148 16.34 0.44 -4.69
CA ALA A 148 16.46 1.77 -4.10
C ALA A 148 17.82 1.97 -3.41
N ARG A 149 18.29 0.98 -2.63
CA ARG A 149 19.63 0.98 -2.03
C ARG A 149 20.70 1.09 -3.10
N TRP A 150 20.62 0.20 -4.08
CA TRP A 150 21.58 0.16 -5.18
C TRP A 150 21.63 1.49 -5.95
N LEU A 151 20.48 2.10 -6.25
CA LEU A 151 20.39 3.37 -6.96
C LEU A 151 21.03 4.53 -6.17
N LEU A 152 20.83 4.56 -4.84
CA LEU A 152 21.46 5.54 -3.97
C LEU A 152 22.98 5.34 -3.90
N ASP A 153 23.44 4.09 -3.80
CA ASP A 153 24.87 3.77 -3.78
C ASP A 153 25.55 4.09 -5.12
N LEU A 154 24.91 3.77 -6.24
CA LEU A 154 25.38 4.09 -7.59
C LEU A 154 25.57 5.60 -7.80
N THR A 155 24.70 6.40 -7.20
CA THR A 155 24.78 7.87 -7.26
C THR A 155 25.62 8.46 -6.13
N LYS A 156 26.29 7.63 -5.32
CA LYS A 156 27.04 8.03 -4.11
C LYS A 156 26.20 8.93 -3.18
N ARG A 157 24.89 8.73 -3.17
CA ARG A 157 23.88 9.54 -2.45
C ARG A 157 23.90 11.03 -2.80
N THR A 158 24.55 11.41 -3.91
CA THR A 158 24.54 12.79 -4.41
C THR A 158 23.22 13.15 -5.07
N ARG A 159 22.47 12.14 -5.55
CA ARG A 159 21.13 12.27 -6.08
C ARG A 159 20.14 11.62 -5.12
N LYS A 160 19.09 12.35 -4.81
CA LYS A 160 17.93 11.85 -4.07
C LYS A 160 17.02 11.04 -4.99
N LEU A 161 16.22 10.17 -4.39
CA LEU A 161 15.12 9.53 -5.11
C LEU A 161 14.10 10.60 -5.51
N LEU A 162 13.63 10.50 -6.75
CA LEU A 162 12.47 11.29 -7.18
C LEU A 162 11.24 10.85 -6.39
N GLN A 163 10.21 11.70 -6.37
CA GLN A 163 8.96 11.42 -5.65
C GLN A 163 8.37 10.04 -5.99
N ALA A 164 8.38 9.63 -7.27
CA ALA A 164 7.93 8.30 -7.67
C ALA A 164 8.74 7.18 -6.99
N GLY A 165 10.07 7.31 -6.92
CA GLY A 165 10.94 6.36 -6.23
C GLY A 165 10.67 6.30 -4.72
N LEU A 166 10.40 7.45 -4.08
CA LEU A 166 9.97 7.50 -2.69
C LEU A 166 8.65 6.75 -2.48
N HIS A 167 7.64 6.97 -3.33
CA HIS A 167 6.38 6.22 -3.26
C HIS A 167 6.59 4.70 -3.39
N TYR A 168 7.53 4.26 -4.23
CA TYR A 168 7.83 2.83 -4.38
C TYR A 168 8.44 2.24 -3.10
N VAL A 169 9.38 2.97 -2.47
CA VAL A 169 9.99 2.59 -1.19
C VAL A 169 8.95 2.54 -0.07
N PHE A 170 8.09 3.57 0.03
CA PHE A 170 7.02 3.61 1.04
C PHE A 170 6.10 2.40 0.91
N ASN A 171 5.58 2.15 -0.29
CA ASN A 171 4.66 1.05 -0.54
C ASN A 171 5.29 -0.32 -0.28
N ALA A 172 6.58 -0.50 -0.60
CA ALA A 172 7.31 -1.72 -0.29
C ALA A 172 7.43 -1.92 1.24
N ALA A 173 7.79 -0.87 1.99
CA ALA A 173 7.91 -0.95 3.44
C ALA A 173 6.58 -1.33 4.13
N ILE A 174 5.45 -0.81 3.64
CA ILE A 174 4.13 -1.19 4.14
C ILE A 174 3.88 -2.70 3.94
N ILE A 175 4.19 -3.25 2.77
CA ILE A 175 4.02 -4.68 2.50
C ILE A 175 4.88 -5.53 3.45
N LEU A 176 6.16 -5.21 3.59
CA LEU A 176 7.07 -5.98 4.44
C LEU A 176 6.70 -5.92 5.93
N MET A 177 6.26 -4.75 6.43
CA MET A 177 5.76 -4.66 7.81
C MET A 177 4.48 -5.46 8.03
N LEU A 178 3.62 -5.57 7.02
CA LEU A 178 2.39 -6.36 7.12
C LEU A 178 2.65 -7.86 6.97
N GLU A 179 3.68 -8.24 6.21
CA GLU A 179 4.17 -9.62 6.09
C GLU A 179 4.51 -10.24 7.45
N GLU A 180 5.04 -9.43 8.38
CA GLU A 180 5.34 -9.84 9.74
C GLU A 180 4.14 -10.42 10.53
N LEU A 181 2.90 -10.10 10.10
CA LEU A 181 1.67 -10.62 10.71
C LEU A 181 1.22 -11.96 10.10
N LEU A 182 1.75 -12.33 8.94
CA LEU A 182 1.44 -13.61 8.30
C LEU A 182 2.13 -14.77 9.04
N PRO A 183 1.59 -16.00 8.96
CA PRO A 183 2.26 -17.17 9.49
C PRO A 183 3.59 -17.41 8.76
N PRO A 184 4.66 -17.81 9.47
CA PRO A 184 5.93 -18.12 8.82
C PRO A 184 5.74 -19.30 7.84
N PRO A 185 6.45 -19.31 6.70
CA PRO A 185 6.44 -20.44 5.78
C PRO A 185 6.82 -21.73 6.53
N GLN A 186 6.06 -22.80 6.34
CA GLN A 186 6.23 -24.06 7.08
C GLN A 186 7.56 -24.80 6.77
N GLN A 187 8.35 -24.34 5.80
CA GLN A 187 9.49 -25.09 5.24
C GLN A 187 10.82 -24.33 5.17
N GLU A 188 10.89 -23.06 5.58
CA GLU A 188 12.15 -22.31 5.58
C GLU A 188 12.63 -22.12 7.03
N PRO A 189 13.94 -22.33 7.32
CA PRO A 189 14.50 -21.88 8.60
C PRO A 189 14.19 -20.39 8.77
N PRO A 190 13.88 -19.92 9.99
CA PRO A 190 13.53 -18.51 10.18
C PRO A 190 14.63 -17.64 9.58
N PRO A 191 14.28 -16.71 8.66
CA PRO A 191 15.27 -15.79 8.13
C PRO A 191 15.94 -15.09 9.31
N SER A 192 17.26 -14.88 9.21
CA SER A 192 17.98 -14.14 10.25
C SER A 192 17.27 -12.79 10.44
N PRO A 193 16.78 -12.46 11.66
CA PRO A 193 15.94 -11.29 11.91
C PRO A 193 16.59 -9.94 11.56
N SER A 194 17.88 -9.95 11.21
CA SER A 194 18.63 -8.78 10.76
C SER A 194 18.19 -8.29 9.37
N ALA A 195 17.99 -9.17 8.38
CA ALA A 195 17.84 -8.73 6.98
C ALA A 195 16.50 -8.02 6.68
N GLU A 196 15.38 -8.52 7.22
CA GLU A 196 14.04 -7.91 7.06
C GLU A 196 13.91 -6.61 7.87
N SER A 197 14.47 -6.59 9.08
CA SER A 197 14.53 -5.38 9.92
C SER A 197 15.34 -4.27 9.23
N ASP A 198 16.42 -4.64 8.55
CA ASP A 198 17.27 -3.69 7.80
C ASP A 198 16.53 -3.02 6.64
N ASP A 199 15.61 -3.73 5.96
CA ASP A 199 14.79 -3.20 4.86
C ASP A 199 13.85 -2.08 5.31
N VAL A 200 13.10 -2.31 6.40
CA VAL A 200 12.19 -1.31 6.94
C VAL A 200 12.96 -0.13 7.57
N ASN A 201 14.07 -0.40 8.27
CA ASN A 201 14.95 0.65 8.79
C ASN A 201 15.45 1.56 7.67
N PHE A 202 15.97 0.96 6.60
CA PHE A 202 16.45 1.70 5.44
C PHE A 202 15.36 2.58 4.81
N ALA A 203 14.12 2.07 4.68
CA ALA A 203 13.01 2.86 4.15
C ALA A 203 12.72 4.07 5.04
N ILE A 204 12.67 3.89 6.37
CA ILE A 204 12.47 4.98 7.33
C ILE A 204 13.60 6.02 7.21
N ASP A 205 14.86 5.57 7.14
CA ASP A 205 16.02 6.45 7.04
C ASP A 205 15.97 7.33 5.78
N ILE A 206 15.54 6.78 4.63
CA ILE A 206 15.34 7.58 3.41
C ILE A 206 14.37 8.74 3.66
N PHE A 207 13.23 8.45 4.29
CA PHE A 207 12.23 9.47 4.54
C PHE A 207 12.70 10.48 5.58
N ASP A 208 13.38 10.05 6.64
CA ASP A 208 13.99 10.93 7.64
C ASP A 208 15.01 11.87 7.02
N GLU A 209 15.89 11.39 6.14
CA GLU A 209 16.83 12.25 5.40
C GLU A 209 16.11 13.22 4.45
N GLU A 210 14.99 12.82 3.86
CA GLU A 210 14.19 13.69 3.02
C GLU A 210 13.39 14.74 3.82
N THR A 211 13.04 14.47 5.08
CA THR A 211 12.41 15.49 5.93
C THR A 211 13.31 16.71 6.16
N LYS A 212 14.63 16.51 6.16
CA LYS A 212 15.63 17.57 6.37
C LYS A 212 15.61 18.62 5.25
N THR A 213 15.00 18.33 4.10
CA THR A 213 14.80 19.31 3.02
C THR A 213 13.55 20.16 3.19
N GLY A 214 12.75 19.92 4.24
CA GLY A 214 11.46 20.58 4.46
C GLY A 214 10.28 19.91 3.74
N SER A 215 10.47 18.68 3.22
CA SER A 215 9.40 17.93 2.56
C SER A 215 8.34 17.45 3.54
N ASN A 216 7.16 18.07 3.50
CA ASN A 216 5.99 17.64 4.28
C ASN A 216 5.60 16.19 3.94
N TYR A 217 5.58 15.85 2.65
CA TYR A 217 5.31 14.49 2.19
C TYR A 217 6.23 13.46 2.84
N ALA A 218 7.54 13.75 2.89
CA ALA A 218 8.49 12.83 3.50
C ALA A 218 8.27 12.68 5.02
N ARG A 219 7.95 13.78 5.71
CA ARG A 219 7.68 13.79 7.15
C ARG A 219 6.44 12.96 7.48
N ASP A 220 5.39 13.11 6.70
CA ASP A 220 4.15 12.37 6.90
C ASP A 220 4.39 10.87 6.66
N CYS A 221 5.11 10.51 5.57
CA CYS A 221 5.51 9.13 5.30
C CYS A 221 6.38 8.53 6.41
N ALA A 222 7.42 9.23 6.89
CA ALA A 222 8.28 8.76 7.97
C ALA A 222 7.47 8.47 9.25
N THR A 223 6.52 9.35 9.58
CA THR A 223 5.65 9.22 10.74
C THR A 223 4.78 7.97 10.61
N VAL A 224 4.08 7.81 9.47
CA VAL A 224 3.24 6.64 9.20
C VAL A 224 4.04 5.33 9.28
N LEU A 225 5.26 5.29 8.72
CA LEU A 225 6.08 4.07 8.78
C LEU A 225 6.50 3.73 10.21
N LYS A 226 6.89 4.73 11.02
CA LYS A 226 7.28 4.54 12.43
C LYS A 226 6.09 4.08 13.27
N ASP A 227 4.93 4.70 13.10
CA ASP A 227 3.71 4.37 13.83
C ASP A 227 3.22 2.97 13.48
N LEU A 228 3.19 2.63 12.18
CA LEU A 228 2.81 1.29 11.73
C LEU A 228 3.77 0.24 12.28
N ARG A 229 5.09 0.46 12.21
CA ARG A 229 6.08 -0.48 12.78
C ARG A 229 5.84 -0.74 14.26
N SER A 230 5.63 0.33 15.04
CA SER A 230 5.32 0.23 16.47
C SER A 230 4.02 -0.55 16.72
N LEU A 231 2.99 -0.32 15.89
CA LEU A 231 1.74 -1.08 15.96
C LEU A 231 1.96 -2.56 15.65
N ILE A 232 2.64 -2.90 14.54
CA ILE A 232 2.93 -4.28 14.15
C ILE A 232 3.70 -5.02 15.25
N GLN A 233 4.74 -4.41 15.81
CA GLN A 233 5.50 -5.00 16.91
C GLN A 233 4.62 -5.31 18.13
N ARG A 234 3.72 -4.40 18.50
CA ARG A 234 2.74 -4.65 19.58
C ARG A 234 1.79 -5.78 19.22
N LEU A 235 1.29 -5.82 17.98
CA LEU A 235 0.38 -6.87 17.51
C LEU A 235 1.03 -8.26 17.42
N ARG A 236 2.34 -8.33 17.16
CA ARG A 236 3.11 -9.59 17.19
C ARG A 236 3.33 -10.10 18.61
N LEU A 237 3.57 -9.21 19.56
CA LEU A 237 3.83 -9.54 20.97
C LEU A 237 2.56 -9.72 21.80
N ALA A 238 1.40 -9.30 21.30
CA ALA A 238 0.13 -9.46 21.97
C ALA A 238 -0.16 -10.96 22.25
N PRO A 239 -0.49 -11.35 23.49
CA PRO A 239 -0.86 -12.72 23.81
C PRO A 239 -2.03 -13.17 22.92
N GLN A 240 -1.95 -14.40 22.39
CA GLN A 240 -3.09 -15.01 21.70
C GLN A 240 -4.23 -15.18 22.72
N GLY A 241 -5.25 -14.33 22.62
CA GLY A 241 -6.41 -14.34 23.49
C GLY A 241 -7.59 -14.96 22.75
N VAL A 242 -8.11 -16.09 23.25
CA VAL A 242 -9.34 -16.69 22.73
C VAL A 242 -10.53 -15.83 23.17
N VAL A 243 -11.21 -15.18 22.23
CA VAL A 243 -12.51 -14.58 22.53
C VAL A 243 -13.56 -15.69 22.41
N ALA A 244 -13.79 -16.41 23.50
CA ALA A 244 -14.85 -17.41 23.56
C ALA A 244 -16.21 -16.72 23.63
N ALA A 245 -17.16 -17.13 22.78
CA ALA A 245 -18.54 -16.61 22.69
C ALA A 245 -19.43 -16.95 23.92
N SER A 246 -18.87 -17.12 25.11
CA SER A 246 -19.61 -17.37 26.35
C SER A 246 -19.49 -16.14 27.23
N GLY A 247 -20.61 -15.44 27.40
CA GLY A 247 -20.70 -14.15 28.08
C GLY A 247 -19.97 -14.06 29.42
N GLY A 248 -19.34 -12.91 29.63
CA GLY A 248 -18.74 -12.51 30.90
C GLY A 248 -17.26 -12.14 30.74
N THR A 249 -17.00 -10.83 30.77
CA THR A 249 -15.68 -10.19 30.92
C THR A 249 -14.65 -10.45 29.80
N VAL A 250 -14.62 -9.56 28.82
CA VAL A 250 -13.50 -9.42 27.90
C VAL A 250 -12.36 -8.70 28.64
N ALA A 251 -11.33 -9.43 29.04
CA ALA A 251 -10.04 -8.83 29.35
C ALA A 251 -9.31 -8.58 28.02
N VAL A 252 -9.70 -7.53 27.29
CA VAL A 252 -8.75 -6.91 26.36
C VAL A 252 -7.67 -6.35 27.28
N ALA A 253 -6.49 -6.98 27.32
CA ALA A 253 -5.35 -6.41 28.02
C ALA A 253 -5.18 -4.99 27.48
N ALA A 254 -5.48 -4.02 28.32
CA ALA A 254 -5.50 -2.61 28.01
C ALA A 254 -4.09 -2.14 27.66
N ALA A 255 -3.64 -2.39 26.43
CA ALA A 255 -2.39 -1.88 25.88
C ALA A 255 -2.56 -0.48 25.27
N ALA A 256 -3.61 0.25 25.65
CA ALA A 256 -3.93 1.59 25.15
C ALA A 256 -4.35 2.60 26.25
N ARG A 257 -4.07 2.34 27.53
CA ARG A 257 -4.25 3.35 28.60
C ARG A 257 -2.93 3.68 29.27
N GLY A 258 -2.29 4.73 28.76
CA GLY A 258 -1.05 5.26 29.30
C GLY A 258 -0.66 6.63 28.74
N VAL A 259 -1.62 7.54 28.51
CA VAL A 259 -1.32 8.98 28.41
C VAL A 259 -2.42 9.75 29.14
N VAL A 260 -2.15 10.11 30.39
CA VAL A 260 -2.86 11.18 31.11
C VAL A 260 -1.80 12.12 31.66
N GLY A 261 -1.84 13.38 31.20
CA GLY A 261 -1.04 14.50 31.73
C GLY A 261 -0.53 15.44 30.63
N GLY A 262 -1.39 16.26 30.02
CA GLY A 262 -1.45 17.70 30.33
C GLY A 262 -1.74 18.55 29.07
N PRO A 263 -2.15 19.83 29.19
CA PRO A 263 -3.44 20.28 28.66
C PRO A 263 -3.34 21.14 27.39
N GLY A 264 -4.40 21.09 26.58
CA GLY A 264 -4.61 21.98 25.43
C GLY A 264 -5.77 21.47 24.58
N GLY A 265 -6.99 21.78 25.00
CA GLY A 265 -8.19 21.33 24.29
C GLY A 265 -8.43 22.10 23.01
N LEU A 266 -8.99 21.42 22.00
CA LEU A 266 -9.92 21.96 21.02
C LEU A 266 -10.87 20.83 20.58
N ALA A 267 -12.12 21.23 20.36
CA ALA A 267 -13.31 20.41 20.12
C ALA A 267 -13.28 19.68 18.73
N PRO A 268 -14.19 18.72 18.48
CA PRO A 268 -14.16 17.87 17.30
C PRO A 268 -14.85 18.54 16.11
N GLU A 269 -14.15 18.68 15.00
CA GLU A 269 -14.75 18.93 13.68
C GLU A 269 -14.30 17.87 12.68
N ASP A 270 -15.31 17.26 12.07
CA ASP A 270 -15.38 16.32 10.95
C ASP A 270 -14.13 16.17 10.04
N VAL A 271 -13.48 15.00 10.10
CA VAL A 271 -12.56 14.53 9.05
C VAL A 271 -13.35 13.67 8.06
N ALA A 272 -14.08 14.33 7.17
CA ALA A 272 -14.58 13.72 5.95
C ALA A 272 -13.42 13.53 4.97
N MET A 273 -13.05 12.27 4.69
CA MET A 273 -12.16 11.92 3.60
C MET A 273 -12.81 12.29 2.26
N SER A 274 -12.41 13.42 1.69
CA SER A 274 -12.81 13.84 0.34
C SER A 274 -11.65 13.66 -0.62
N ASN A 275 -11.81 12.70 -1.53
CA ASN A 275 -11.17 12.71 -2.84
C ASN A 275 -11.60 13.97 -3.59
N THR A 276 -10.66 14.76 -4.12
CA THR A 276 -10.67 15.31 -5.49
C THR A 276 -9.54 16.33 -5.66
N SER A 277 -8.86 16.27 -6.80
CA SER A 277 -8.02 17.35 -7.31
C SER A 277 -8.79 18.10 -8.40
N SER A 278 -8.91 19.42 -8.31
CA SER A 278 -8.52 20.38 -9.35
C SER A 278 -9.09 21.80 -9.11
N SER A 279 -8.29 22.76 -9.55
CA SER A 279 -8.40 24.21 -9.45
C SER A 279 -9.56 24.85 -10.23
N SER A 280 -10.29 25.80 -9.63
CA SER A 280 -10.51 27.18 -10.15
C SER A 280 -11.54 27.95 -9.30
N THR A 281 -11.19 29.18 -8.93
CA THR A 281 -11.97 30.24 -8.26
C THR A 281 -12.59 31.23 -9.28
N PRO A 282 -13.40 32.27 -8.93
CA PRO A 282 -14.15 32.58 -7.69
C PRO A 282 -15.58 33.20 -7.88
N THR A 283 -16.25 33.41 -6.72
CA THR A 283 -17.01 34.63 -6.28
C THR A 283 -18.55 34.62 -6.20
N SER A 284 -19.07 34.91 -4.99
CA SER A 284 -20.21 35.80 -4.62
C SER A 284 -21.06 35.19 -3.48
N ALA A 285 -20.83 35.55 -2.20
CA ALA A 285 -21.40 36.68 -1.43
C ALA A 285 -22.86 36.50 -0.96
N GLY A 286 -23.07 36.49 0.38
CA GLY A 286 -24.35 36.80 1.03
C GLY A 286 -24.71 35.96 2.29
N PRO A 287 -24.84 36.56 3.50
CA PRO A 287 -25.19 35.87 4.75
C PRO A 287 -26.63 36.16 5.23
N ARG A 288 -27.28 35.20 5.92
CA ARG A 288 -28.43 35.41 6.84
C ARG A 288 -28.55 34.19 7.77
N ASP A 289 -28.27 34.31 9.06
CA ASP A 289 -29.08 34.87 10.17
C ASP A 289 -29.86 33.81 10.94
N TYR A 290 -29.66 33.87 12.25
CA TYR A 290 -30.03 32.94 13.30
C TYR A 290 -31.52 33.01 13.65
N HIS A 291 -32.12 31.87 14.02
CA HIS A 291 -33.29 31.87 14.91
C HIS A 291 -33.24 30.69 15.88
N LEU A 292 -33.02 31.03 17.15
CA LEU A 292 -33.21 30.21 18.34
C LEU A 292 -34.70 29.90 18.53
N HIS A 293 -35.04 28.64 18.78
CA HIS A 293 -36.29 28.30 19.44
C HIS A 293 -36.03 27.30 20.57
N LEU A 294 -36.14 27.83 21.80
CA LEU A 294 -36.17 27.08 23.04
C LEU A 294 -37.47 26.27 23.08
N ASN A 295 -37.41 24.96 23.32
CA ASN A 295 -38.55 24.27 23.91
C ASN A 295 -38.09 23.18 24.87
N HIS A 296 -38.65 23.26 26.06
CA HIS A 296 -38.33 22.51 27.25
C HIS A 296 -39.35 21.38 27.39
N HIS A 297 -38.97 20.12 27.19
CA HIS A 297 -39.79 18.95 27.54
C HIS A 297 -38.94 17.85 28.19
N GLN A 298 -39.46 17.35 29.30
CA GLN A 298 -38.86 16.36 30.20
C GLN A 298 -38.77 14.96 29.56
N GLN A 299 -37.78 14.22 30.05
CA GLN A 299 -37.27 12.90 29.64
C GLN A 299 -38.31 11.77 29.58
N PRO A 300 -37.93 10.62 28.99
CA PRO A 300 -37.49 9.53 29.87
C PRO A 300 -36.07 9.04 29.55
N LEU A 301 -35.35 8.59 30.59
CA LEU A 301 -34.00 8.01 30.49
C LEU A 301 -33.94 6.95 29.37
N GLN A 302 -33.30 7.28 28.26
CA GLN A 302 -32.66 6.25 27.44
C GLN A 302 -31.41 5.82 28.18
N GLN A 303 -31.40 4.59 28.69
CA GLN A 303 -30.16 3.86 28.89
C GLN A 303 -29.39 3.88 27.58
N GLN A 304 -28.40 4.78 27.48
CA GLN A 304 -27.36 4.66 26.47
C GLN A 304 -26.58 3.41 26.82
N THR A 305 -27.01 2.29 26.28
CA THR A 305 -26.21 1.08 26.21
C THR A 305 -25.03 1.43 25.32
N PHE A 306 -23.91 1.83 25.94
CA PHE A 306 -22.65 1.93 25.23
C PHE A 306 -22.40 0.56 24.59
N PRO A 307 -22.14 0.47 23.27
CA PRO A 307 -21.71 -0.79 22.69
C PRO A 307 -20.45 -1.19 23.45
N ASN A 308 -20.50 -2.39 24.04
CA ASN A 308 -19.36 -2.97 24.72
C ASN A 308 -18.23 -3.06 23.67
N GLU A 309 -17.14 -2.31 23.83
CA GLU A 309 -16.08 -2.20 22.80
C GLU A 309 -15.54 -3.58 22.40
N GLY A 310 -15.54 -4.54 23.33
CA GLY A 310 -15.19 -5.94 23.05
C GLY A 310 -16.14 -6.65 22.08
N ASP A 311 -17.44 -6.35 22.13
CA ASP A 311 -18.42 -6.90 21.20
C ASP A 311 -18.25 -6.30 19.80
N ALA A 312 -17.94 -5.00 19.68
CA ALA A 312 -17.68 -4.36 18.39
C ALA A 312 -16.43 -4.93 17.69
N VAL A 313 -15.33 -5.11 18.44
CA VAL A 313 -14.09 -5.71 17.91
C VAL A 313 -14.30 -7.16 17.54
N TYR A 314 -15.00 -7.94 18.35
CA TYR A 314 -15.32 -9.33 18.03
C TYR A 314 -16.17 -9.45 16.77
N GLN A 315 -17.20 -8.60 16.62
CA GLN A 315 -18.01 -8.56 15.40
C GLN A 315 -17.16 -8.20 14.18
N GLU A 316 -16.28 -7.20 14.27
CA GLU A 316 -15.39 -6.84 13.17
C GLU A 316 -14.46 -8.01 12.79
N LEU A 317 -13.82 -8.66 13.76
CA LEU A 317 -12.96 -9.82 13.51
C LEU A 317 -13.75 -10.98 12.88
N MET A 318 -14.99 -11.20 13.30
CA MET A 318 -15.88 -12.19 12.67
C MET A 318 -16.17 -11.83 11.21
N THR A 319 -16.41 -10.55 10.89
CA THR A 319 -16.55 -10.14 9.48
C THR A 319 -15.28 -10.41 8.67
N TRP A 320 -14.08 -10.34 9.27
CA TRP A 320 -12.84 -10.62 8.56
C TRP A 320 -12.66 -12.11 8.28
N VAL A 321 -13.11 -12.97 9.20
CA VAL A 321 -13.13 -14.43 9.02
C VAL A 321 -14.14 -14.81 7.93
N ASP A 322 -15.38 -14.36 8.07
CA ASP A 322 -16.53 -14.79 7.27
C ASP A 322 -16.54 -14.23 5.83
N ASN A 323 -15.87 -13.10 5.59
CA ASN A 323 -15.76 -12.54 4.24
C ASN A 323 -14.90 -13.44 3.35
N ASN A 324 -15.56 -14.30 2.57
CA ASN A 324 -14.95 -15.12 1.53
C ASN A 324 -14.52 -14.26 0.32
N GLU A 325 -13.47 -14.76 -0.34
CA GLU A 325 -12.57 -14.26 -1.41
C GLU A 325 -13.06 -13.21 -2.44
N LEU A 326 -14.35 -12.91 -2.51
CA LEU A 326 -14.98 -12.14 -3.60
C LEU A 326 -15.64 -10.83 -3.16
N GLN A 327 -15.90 -10.59 -1.87
CA GLN A 327 -16.46 -9.31 -1.44
C GLN A 327 -15.44 -8.16 -1.42
N VAL A 328 -14.15 -8.46 -1.27
CA VAL A 328 -13.07 -7.45 -1.41
C VAL A 328 -12.98 -6.93 -2.84
N TYR A 329 -13.45 -7.71 -3.81
CA TYR A 329 -13.57 -7.31 -5.21
C TYR A 329 -14.96 -6.77 -5.58
N SER A 330 -15.95 -6.78 -4.68
CA SER A 330 -17.36 -6.52 -5.03
C SER A 330 -18.05 -5.43 -4.21
N ASN A 331 -17.56 -5.05 -3.02
CA ASN A 331 -18.26 -4.07 -2.20
C ASN A 331 -17.86 -2.63 -2.54
N ASN A 332 -18.50 -2.09 -3.58
CA ASN A 332 -18.90 -0.68 -3.61
C ASN A 332 -20.18 -0.48 -4.43
N SER A 333 -21.14 -1.38 -4.28
CA SER A 333 -22.46 -1.24 -4.88
C SER A 333 -23.53 -1.59 -3.85
N TYR A 334 -23.66 -0.75 -2.82
CA TYR A 334 -24.93 -0.54 -2.12
C TYR A 334 -24.93 0.85 -1.48
N LEU A 335 -25.73 1.75 -2.04
CA LEU A 335 -26.80 2.50 -1.37
C LEU A 335 -27.56 3.31 -2.46
N PRO A 336 -28.86 3.60 -2.23
CA PRO A 336 -29.99 3.21 -3.08
C PRO A 336 -30.20 4.00 -4.38
#